data_AF-A0AAU4AE16-F1
#
_entry.id   AF-A0AAU4AE16-F1
#
_cell.length_a   1.000
_cell.length_b   1.000
_cell.length_c   1.000
_cell.angle_alpha   90.00
_cell.angle_beta   90.00
_cell.angle_gamma   90.00
#
_symmetry.space_group_name_H-M   'P 1'
#
loop_
_entity.id
_entity.type
_entity.pdbx_description
1 polymer ?
#
loop_
_entity_poly.entity_id
_entity_poly.type
_entity_poly.pdbx_seq_one_letter_code
_entity_poly.pdbx_strand_id
1 'polypeptide(L)'
;MTWNEFVVNAEVFSPFYDELPPLTAVRIRSVHLDGWASAVTLRIDMPRFPDRWERGPGDTMQCQLQFSHARDFVMDGWRPPVTADVELAALPEYRIAVRVAADGAEVAFTANASVVAGRLGVFTRGPDGGDGGPRDFARPIERRRYPELPPTHDNTFYERV
;
A
#
# COMPACT_ATOMS: atom_id res chain seq x y z
N MET A 1 5.41 2.76 -18.52
CA MET A 1 5.82 3.36 -17.23
C MET A 1 5.33 2.41 -16.17
N THR A 2 6.24 1.90 -15.36
CA THR A 2 5.95 0.93 -14.30
C THR A 2 5.90 1.70 -12.99
N TRP A 3 4.93 1.40 -12.13
CA TRP A 3 4.65 2.20 -10.92
C TRP A 3 5.85 2.34 -9.98
N ASN A 4 6.75 1.34 -9.97
CA ASN A 4 7.98 1.32 -9.20
C ASN A 4 8.97 2.43 -9.59
N GLU A 5 8.86 3.02 -10.78
CA GLU A 5 9.67 4.18 -11.19
C GLU A 5 9.39 5.43 -10.34
N PHE A 6 8.22 5.50 -9.69
CA PHE A 6 7.88 6.57 -8.75
C PHE A 6 8.22 6.24 -7.30
N VAL A 7 8.62 5.00 -7.01
CA VAL A 7 8.93 4.55 -5.65
C VAL A 7 10.40 4.80 -5.37
N VAL A 8 10.69 5.80 -4.53
CA VAL A 8 12.07 6.24 -4.29
C VAL A 8 12.93 5.17 -3.62
N ASN A 9 12.30 4.25 -2.91
CA ASN A 9 12.92 3.12 -2.23
C ASN A 9 12.48 1.78 -2.84
N ALA A 10 12.35 1.69 -4.17
CA ALA A 10 11.87 0.49 -4.85
C ALA A 10 12.69 -0.77 -4.52
N GLU A 11 13.95 -0.63 -4.12
CA GLU A 11 14.84 -1.74 -3.72
C GLU A 11 14.33 -2.54 -2.52
N VAL A 12 13.39 -1.99 -1.73
CA VAL A 12 12.75 -2.74 -0.63
C VAL A 12 12.00 -3.99 -1.11
N PHE A 13 11.62 -4.04 -2.39
CA PHE A 13 10.91 -5.17 -2.98
C PHE A 13 11.85 -6.24 -3.58
N SER A 14 13.08 -5.87 -3.95
CA SER A 14 14.02 -6.77 -4.63
C SER A 14 14.31 -8.10 -3.90
N PRO A 15 14.34 -8.14 -2.55
CA PRO A 15 14.48 -9.41 -1.83
C PRO A 15 13.33 -10.38 -2.07
N PHE A 16 12.13 -9.90 -2.43
CA PHE A 16 10.88 -10.66 -2.46
C PHE A 16 10.36 -10.96 -3.86
N TYR A 17 10.66 -10.09 -4.83
CA TYR A 17 10.17 -10.20 -6.21
C TYR A 17 11.33 -10.18 -7.19
N ASP A 18 11.30 -11.08 -8.17
CA ASP A 18 12.15 -10.97 -9.36
C ASP A 18 11.65 -9.88 -10.30
N GLU A 19 10.32 -9.84 -10.45
CA GLU A 19 9.61 -8.80 -11.17
C GLU A 19 8.44 -8.31 -10.32
N LEU A 20 8.39 -7.00 -10.12
CA LEU A 20 7.30 -6.36 -9.37
C LEU A 20 6.00 -6.48 -10.18
N PRO A 21 4.94 -7.05 -9.59
CA PRO A 21 3.68 -7.16 -10.32
C PRO A 21 3.07 -5.77 -10.57
N PRO A 22 2.32 -5.59 -11.68
CA PRO A 22 1.57 -4.36 -11.91
C PRO A 22 0.50 -4.20 -10.83
N LEU A 23 0.10 -2.97 -10.51
CA LEU A 23 -0.96 -2.70 -9.53
C LEU A 23 -2.36 -2.84 -10.14
N THR A 24 -2.61 -3.98 -10.80
CA THR A 24 -3.88 -4.34 -11.43
C THR A 24 -4.63 -5.31 -10.53
N ALA A 25 -5.93 -5.10 -10.35
CA ALA A 25 -6.81 -5.89 -9.49
C ALA A 25 -6.27 -6.07 -8.06
N VAL A 26 -5.62 -5.03 -7.52
CA VAL A 26 -5.09 -5.04 -6.15
C VAL A 26 -6.20 -4.83 -5.14
N ARG A 27 -6.09 -5.52 -4.00
CA ARG A 27 -7.04 -5.32 -2.90
C ARG A 27 -6.56 -4.18 -2.03
N ILE A 28 -7.30 -3.09 -2.00
CA ILE A 28 -6.99 -1.90 -1.21
C ILE A 28 -7.77 -2.00 0.09
N ARG A 29 -7.02 -2.08 1.19
CA ARG A 29 -7.51 -2.33 2.54
C ARG A 29 -7.90 -1.05 3.25
N SER A 30 -7.18 0.04 3.00
CA SER A 30 -7.46 1.33 3.61
C SER A 30 -6.79 2.46 2.83
N VAL A 31 -7.44 3.62 2.86
CA VAL A 31 -6.86 4.93 2.51
C VAL A 31 -6.76 5.70 3.81
N HIS A 32 -5.55 6.14 4.15
CA HIS A 32 -5.30 6.95 5.34
C HIS A 32 -4.87 8.36 4.92
N LEU A 33 -5.51 9.38 5.50
CA LEU A 33 -5.17 10.78 5.28
C LEU A 33 -4.46 11.31 6.52
N ASP A 34 -3.22 11.75 6.34
CA ASP A 34 -2.48 12.49 7.36
C ASP A 34 -2.88 13.96 7.26
N GLY A 35 -3.65 14.41 8.27
CA GLY A 35 -4.15 15.79 8.36
C GLY A 35 -3.07 16.82 8.66
N TRP A 36 -1.87 16.42 9.10
CA TRP A 36 -0.77 17.31 9.45
C TRP A 36 0.24 17.45 8.31
N ALA A 37 0.60 16.33 7.68
CA ALA A 37 1.62 16.30 6.63
C ALA A 37 1.05 16.39 5.20
N SER A 38 -0.28 16.47 5.04
CA SER A 38 -0.94 16.38 3.73
C SER A 38 -0.45 15.14 2.97
N ALA A 39 -0.53 13.97 3.59
CA ALA A 39 -0.09 12.71 3.00
C ALA A 39 -1.25 11.73 2.86
N VAL A 40 -1.19 10.89 1.83
CA VAL A 40 -2.10 9.76 1.63
C VAL A 40 -1.29 8.48 1.77
N THR A 41 -1.74 7.55 2.60
CA THR A 41 -1.16 6.20 2.69
C THR A 41 -2.18 5.18 2.21
N LEU A 42 -1.87 4.48 1.12
CA LEU A 42 -2.64 3.33 0.64
C LEU A 42 -2.09 2.06 1.27
N ARG A 43 -2.95 1.23 1.87
CA ARG A 43 -2.59 -0.11 2.32
C ARG A 43 -3.15 -1.13 1.34
N ILE A 44 -2.27 -1.88 0.69
CA ILE A 44 -2.62 -2.75 -0.42
C ILE A 44 -2.13 -4.17 -0.18
N ASP A 45 -2.95 -5.16 -0.55
CA ASP A 45 -2.47 -6.51 -0.76
C ASP A 45 -1.89 -6.57 -2.18
N MET A 46 -0.66 -7.06 -2.29
CA MET A 46 -0.02 -7.28 -3.57
C MET A 46 -0.83 -8.32 -4.38
N PRO A 47 -0.94 -8.15 -5.70
CA PRO A 47 -1.78 -9.00 -6.54
C PRO A 47 -1.18 -10.39 -6.75
N ARG A 48 0.12 -10.54 -6.47
CA ARG A 48 0.89 -11.78 -6.56
C ARG A 48 1.63 -11.99 -5.25
N PHE A 49 1.67 -13.23 -4.76
CA PHE A 49 2.52 -13.59 -3.64
C PHE A 49 4.01 -13.46 -4.05
N PRO A 50 4.92 -13.05 -3.15
CA PRO A 50 6.34 -12.91 -3.47
C PRO A 50 6.98 -14.20 -3.97
N ASP A 51 7.92 -14.06 -4.89
CA ASP A 51 8.74 -15.15 -5.44
C ASP A 51 9.62 -15.78 -4.35
N ARG A 52 10.00 -14.98 -3.34
CA ARG A 52 10.84 -15.39 -2.22
C ARG A 52 10.21 -14.99 -0.88
N TRP A 53 9.80 -15.98 -0.10
CA TRP A 53 9.39 -15.80 1.30
C TRP A 53 9.66 -17.05 2.13
N GLU A 54 10.78 -17.06 2.85
CA GLU A 54 11.21 -18.23 3.65
C GLU A 54 10.88 -18.12 5.15
N ARG A 55 10.29 -16.99 5.57
CA ARG A 55 10.27 -16.58 6.99
C ARG A 55 9.05 -17.04 7.80
N GLY A 56 8.02 -17.57 7.15
CA GLY A 56 6.84 -18.07 7.85
C GLY A 56 5.65 -18.35 6.94
N PRO A 57 4.56 -18.88 7.50
CA PRO A 57 3.34 -19.19 6.75
C PRO A 57 2.63 -17.90 6.31
N GLY A 58 1.95 -18.00 5.17
CA GLY A 58 1.05 -16.96 4.67
C GLY A 58 0.79 -17.11 3.19
N ASP A 59 -0.22 -16.41 2.71
CA ASP A 59 -0.71 -16.49 1.34
C ASP A 59 -0.80 -15.11 0.66
N THR A 60 -0.54 -14.05 1.43
CA THR A 60 -0.72 -12.68 0.97
C THR A 60 0.38 -11.77 1.47
N MET A 61 1.01 -11.06 0.54
CA MET A 61 1.90 -9.95 0.85
C MET A 61 1.10 -8.64 0.89
N GLN A 62 1.29 -7.86 1.95
CA GLN A 62 0.73 -6.53 2.12
C GLN A 62 1.85 -5.50 2.20
N CYS A 63 1.60 -4.30 1.70
CA CYS A 63 2.48 -3.15 1.90
C CYS A 63 1.67 -1.86 2.03
N GLN A 64 2.37 -0.80 2.39
CA GLN A 64 1.88 0.57 2.33
C GLN A 64 2.63 1.35 1.25
N LEU A 65 1.89 2.14 0.49
CA LEU A 65 2.41 3.16 -0.42
C LEU A 65 2.02 4.53 0.14
N GLN A 66 3.02 5.33 0.50
CA GLN A 66 2.84 6.67 1.05
C GLN A 66 3.14 7.72 -0.01
N PHE A 67 2.22 8.68 -0.12
CA PHE A 67 2.22 9.78 -1.07
C PHE A 67 2.27 11.09 -0.27
N SER A 68 3.33 11.88 -0.45
CA SER A 68 3.49 13.16 0.26
C SER A 68 2.97 14.34 -0.56
N HIS A 69 2.65 15.44 0.12
CA HIS A 69 2.16 16.68 -0.50
C HIS A 69 0.91 16.46 -1.38
N ALA A 70 0.01 15.61 -0.89
CA ALA A 70 -1.23 15.29 -1.56
C ALA A 70 -2.13 16.52 -1.70
N ARG A 71 -2.77 16.66 -2.86
CA ARG A 71 -3.75 17.71 -3.19
C ARG A 71 -4.89 17.13 -3.99
N ASP A 72 -5.96 17.90 -4.13
CA ASP A 72 -7.10 17.58 -4.99
C ASP A 72 -7.71 16.21 -4.66
N PHE A 73 -7.71 15.86 -3.37
CA PHE A 73 -8.16 14.56 -2.91
C PHE A 73 -9.68 14.43 -3.06
N VAL A 74 -10.08 13.38 -3.76
CA VAL A 74 -11.47 12.95 -3.96
C VAL A 74 -11.57 11.49 -3.53
N MET A 75 -12.60 11.17 -2.77
CA MET A 75 -12.96 9.79 -2.44
C MET A 75 -14.47 9.68 -2.42
N ASP A 76 -15.00 8.76 -3.22
CA ASP A 76 -16.43 8.50 -3.33
C ASP A 76 -16.72 7.00 -3.32
N GLY A 77 -17.89 6.62 -2.78
CA GLY A 77 -18.35 5.22 -2.76
C GLY A 77 -17.52 4.24 -1.91
N TRP A 78 -16.56 4.74 -1.11
CA TRP A 78 -15.57 3.90 -0.44
C TRP A 78 -16.17 2.92 0.59
N ARG A 79 -16.02 1.62 0.32
CA ARG A 79 -16.40 0.53 1.22
C ARG A 79 -15.29 -0.53 1.24
N PRO A 80 -14.30 -0.42 2.14
CA PRO A 80 -13.13 -1.28 2.12
C PRO A 80 -13.45 -2.69 2.65
N PRO A 81 -12.70 -3.71 2.22
CA PRO A 81 -11.68 -3.64 1.17
C PRO A 81 -12.33 -3.59 -0.22
N VAL A 82 -11.71 -2.83 -1.15
CA VAL A 82 -12.10 -2.83 -2.57
C VAL A 82 -11.02 -3.49 -3.41
N THR A 83 -11.41 -4.11 -4.52
CA THR A 83 -10.47 -4.56 -5.55
C THR A 83 -10.47 -3.52 -6.67
N ALA A 84 -9.31 -2.98 -7.00
CA ALA A 84 -9.16 -1.85 -7.90
C ALA A 84 -7.87 -1.93 -8.70
N ASP A 85 -7.82 -1.18 -9.80
CA ASP A 85 -6.56 -0.83 -10.44
C ASP A 85 -6.02 0.45 -9.81
N VAL A 86 -4.70 0.50 -9.59
CA VAL A 86 -4.00 1.71 -9.12
C VAL A 86 -3.12 2.23 -10.24
N GLU A 87 -3.51 3.38 -10.77
CA GLU A 87 -2.82 4.06 -11.85
C GLU A 87 -2.00 5.24 -11.32
N LEU A 88 -0.79 5.35 -11.83
CA LEU A 88 0.16 6.41 -11.50
C LEU A 88 0.63 7.05 -12.79
N ALA A 89 0.33 8.34 -12.96
CA ALA A 89 0.70 9.11 -14.13
C ALA A 89 1.60 10.29 -13.74
N ALA A 90 2.75 10.41 -14.40
CA ALA A 90 3.64 11.54 -14.22
C ALA A 90 2.95 12.85 -14.65
N LEU A 91 3.16 13.90 -13.86
CA LEU A 91 2.76 15.27 -14.15
C LEU A 91 4.00 16.18 -14.16
N PRO A 92 3.90 17.41 -14.69
CA PRO A 92 4.95 18.42 -14.57
C PRO A 92 5.34 18.70 -13.10
N GLU A 93 6.50 19.34 -12.91
CA GLU A 93 6.96 19.83 -11.59
C GLU A 93 7.15 18.73 -10.53
N TYR A 94 7.62 17.54 -10.93
CA TYR A 94 7.82 16.39 -10.04
C TYR A 94 6.55 16.00 -9.27
N ARG A 95 5.41 15.99 -9.98
CA ARG A 95 4.11 15.57 -9.46
C ARG A 95 3.67 14.28 -10.11
N ILE A 96 2.73 13.60 -9.45
CA ILE A 96 2.02 12.44 -9.98
C ILE A 96 0.52 12.61 -9.75
N ALA A 97 -0.27 12.13 -10.70
CA ALA A 97 -1.68 11.83 -10.51
C ALA A 97 -1.81 10.37 -10.06
N VAL A 98 -2.61 10.15 -9.03
CA VAL A 98 -2.96 8.83 -8.52
C VAL A 98 -4.45 8.61 -8.72
N ARG A 99 -4.82 7.50 -9.36
CA ARG A 99 -6.21 7.10 -9.54
C ARG A 99 -6.37 5.66 -9.07
N VAL A 100 -7.38 5.44 -8.24
CA VAL A 100 -7.85 4.14 -7.80
C VAL A 100 -9.26 3.98 -8.33
N ALA A 101 -9.45 3.06 -9.26
CA ALA A 101 -10.75 2.80 -9.87
C ALA A 101 -11.25 1.41 -9.50
N ALA A 102 -12.37 1.34 -8.79
CA ALA A 102 -13.11 0.12 -8.51
C ALA A 102 -14.57 0.26 -8.96
N ASP A 103 -15.27 -0.86 -9.06
CA ASP A 103 -16.72 -0.83 -9.31
C ASP A 103 -17.44 -0.14 -8.14
N GLY A 104 -18.05 1.02 -8.41
CA GLY A 104 -18.77 1.82 -7.42
C GLY A 104 -17.91 2.56 -6.38
N ALA A 105 -16.58 2.63 -6.54
CA ALA A 105 -15.71 3.41 -5.67
C ALA A 105 -14.54 4.06 -6.43
N GLU A 106 -14.21 5.30 -6.09
CA GLU A 106 -13.11 6.05 -6.67
C GLU A 106 -12.28 6.72 -5.57
N VAL A 107 -10.96 6.70 -5.72
CA VAL A 107 -10.03 7.57 -4.99
C VAL A 107 -9.11 8.23 -6.01
N ALA A 108 -9.01 9.55 -5.97
CA ALA A 108 -8.14 10.29 -6.87
C ALA A 108 -7.47 11.45 -6.12
N PHE A 109 -6.20 11.71 -6.43
CA PHE A 109 -5.46 12.85 -5.90
C PHE A 109 -4.20 13.12 -6.73
N THR A 110 -3.58 14.27 -6.51
CA THR A 110 -2.22 14.54 -6.99
C THR A 110 -1.24 14.55 -5.82
N ALA A 111 0.01 14.15 -6.03
CA ALA A 111 1.04 14.11 -4.99
C ALA A 111 2.42 14.46 -5.55
N ASN A 112 3.43 14.54 -4.69
CA ASN A 112 4.83 14.55 -5.12
C ASN A 112 5.21 13.21 -5.77
N ALA A 113 6.04 13.25 -6.81
CA ALA A 113 6.55 12.08 -7.54
C ALA A 113 7.63 11.28 -6.78
N SER A 114 7.49 11.17 -5.46
CA SER A 114 8.39 10.44 -4.56
C SER A 114 7.57 9.54 -3.63
N VAL A 115 7.05 8.44 -4.18
CA VAL A 115 6.27 7.47 -3.42
C VAL A 115 7.21 6.67 -2.51
N VAL A 116 6.81 6.43 -1.28
CA VAL A 116 7.57 5.60 -0.33
C VAL A 116 6.81 4.30 -0.08
N ALA A 117 7.49 3.17 -0.24
CA ALA A 117 6.97 1.85 0.10
C ALA A 117 7.46 1.40 1.48
N GLY A 118 6.60 0.78 2.28
CA GLY A 118 7.01 0.16 3.53
C GLY A 118 5.90 -0.67 4.18
N ARG A 119 6.09 -1.05 5.44
CA ARG A 119 5.23 -2.04 6.12
C ARG A 119 5.02 -3.31 5.29
N LEU A 120 6.07 -3.75 4.59
CA LEU A 120 6.05 -4.99 3.81
C LEU A 120 5.90 -6.16 4.77
N GLY A 121 4.89 -7.00 4.60
CA GLY A 121 4.70 -8.17 5.45
C GLY A 121 3.74 -9.18 4.86
N VAL A 122 3.85 -10.42 5.33
CA VAL A 122 2.99 -11.53 4.90
C VAL A 122 1.99 -11.88 5.99
N PHE A 123 0.78 -12.25 5.58
CA PHE A 123 -0.27 -12.78 6.45
C PHE A 123 -1.06 -13.90 5.73
N THR A 124 -1.91 -14.59 6.49
CA THR A 124 -2.90 -15.54 5.94
C THR A 124 -4.27 -14.88 5.93
N ARG A 125 -4.95 -14.87 4.79
CA ARG A 125 -6.32 -14.30 4.71
C ARG A 125 -7.30 -15.12 5.53
N GLY A 126 -8.23 -14.42 6.20
CA GLY A 126 -9.38 -15.05 6.82
C GLY A 126 -10.35 -15.64 5.78
N PRO A 127 -11.30 -16.51 6.20
CA PRO A 127 -12.31 -17.09 5.31
C PRO A 127 -13.20 -16.06 4.61
N ASP A 128 -13.40 -14.91 5.24
CA ASP A 128 -14.11 -13.73 4.73
C ASP A 128 -13.20 -12.80 3.89
N GLY A 129 -11.93 -13.19 3.69
CA GLY A 129 -10.91 -12.37 3.07
C GLY A 129 -10.35 -11.26 3.96
N GLY A 130 -10.66 -11.27 5.26
CA GLY A 130 -10.12 -10.36 6.26
C GLY A 130 -8.62 -10.53 6.47
N ASP A 131 -8.01 -9.55 7.14
CA ASP A 131 -6.58 -9.50 7.43
C ASP A 131 -6.29 -9.27 8.93
N GLY A 132 -7.22 -9.63 9.81
CA GLY A 132 -7.06 -9.44 11.26
C GLY A 132 -6.08 -10.42 11.93
N GLY A 133 -5.55 -11.41 11.20
CA GLY A 133 -4.66 -12.42 11.75
C GLY A 133 -3.21 -11.96 11.96
N PRO A 134 -2.36 -12.87 12.46
CA PRO A 134 -0.93 -12.62 12.67
C PRO A 134 -0.20 -12.23 11.38
N ARG A 135 0.88 -11.46 11.52
CA ARG A 135 1.68 -10.94 10.41
C ARG A 135 3.17 -11.14 10.64
N ASP A 136 3.89 -11.48 9.59
CA ASP A 136 5.35 -11.50 9.58
C ASP A 136 5.86 -10.34 8.72
N PHE A 137 6.23 -9.24 9.38
CA PHE A 137 6.79 -8.06 8.70
C PHE A 137 8.25 -8.28 8.30
N ALA A 138 8.61 -7.71 7.15
CA ALA A 138 9.94 -7.83 6.58
C ALA A 138 11.01 -7.16 7.44
N ARG A 139 10.68 -6.04 8.10
CA ARG A 139 11.59 -5.35 9.01
C ARG A 139 11.44 -5.91 10.43
N PRO A 140 12.54 -6.30 11.11
CA PRO A 140 12.49 -6.88 12.45
C PRO A 140 11.79 -5.99 13.49
N ILE A 141 11.96 -4.67 13.39
CA ILE A 141 11.32 -3.70 14.30
C ILE A 141 9.80 -3.68 14.15
N GLU A 142 9.29 -3.78 12.92
CA GLU A 142 7.86 -3.80 12.63
C GLU A 142 7.25 -5.10 13.16
N ARG A 143 7.90 -6.23 12.91
CA ARG A 143 7.47 -7.53 13.42
C ARG A 143 7.36 -7.58 14.94
N ARG A 144 8.32 -6.96 15.63
CA ARG A 144 8.28 -6.88 17.10
C ARG A 144 7.14 -5.98 17.60
N ARG A 145 6.87 -4.87 16.90
CA ARG A 145 5.93 -3.84 17.34
C ARG A 145 4.48 -4.13 16.93
N TYR A 146 4.30 -4.81 15.81
CA TYR A 146 3.03 -5.04 15.16
C TYR A 146 2.90 -6.54 14.81
N PRO A 147 2.74 -7.43 15.79
CA PRO A 147 2.49 -8.85 15.51
C PRO A 147 1.14 -9.08 14.81
N GLU A 148 0.21 -8.14 14.98
CA GLU A 148 -1.10 -8.05 14.33
C GLU A 148 -1.28 -6.64 13.76
N LEU A 149 -2.35 -6.44 12.98
CA LEU A 149 -2.65 -5.13 12.45
C LEU A 149 -3.09 -4.18 13.58
N PRO A 150 -2.44 -3.02 13.75
CA PRO A 150 -2.92 -2.03 14.70
C PRO A 150 -4.24 -1.39 14.24
N PRO A 151 -5.03 -0.83 15.17
CA PRO A 151 -6.23 -0.07 14.84
C PRO A 151 -5.94 1.07 13.86
N THR A 152 -6.94 1.43 13.05
CA THR A 152 -6.81 2.45 11.98
C THR A 152 -6.45 3.86 12.46
N HIS A 153 -6.54 4.12 13.77
CA HIS A 153 -6.16 5.38 14.41
C HIS A 153 -4.73 5.39 15.00
N ASP A 154 -3.94 4.31 14.85
CA ASP A 154 -2.53 4.32 15.25
C ASP A 154 -1.68 5.07 14.22
N ASN A 155 -1.55 6.37 14.42
CA ASN A 155 -0.74 7.25 13.58
C ASN A 155 0.69 6.76 13.38
N THR A 156 1.31 6.10 14.37
CA THR A 156 2.69 5.64 14.22
C THR A 156 2.82 4.54 13.15
N PHE A 157 1.76 3.75 12.97
CA PHE A 157 1.76 2.72 11.95
C PHE A 157 1.52 3.27 10.54
N TYR A 158 0.60 4.24 10.38
CA TYR A 158 0.13 4.72 9.07
C TYR A 158 0.83 5.99 8.54
N GLU A 159 1.38 6.83 9.41
CA GLU A 159 2.02 8.10 9.02
C GLU A 159 3.54 7.98 8.85
N ARG A 160 4.15 6.87 9.32
CA ARG A 160 5.62 6.66 9.33
C ARG A 160 6.03 5.40 8.59
N VAL A 161 6.19 5.47 7.28
CA VAL A 161 6.63 4.35 6.43
C VAL A 161 8.16 4.29 6.33
#